data_AF-A0A1Y1YTV9-F1
#
_entry.id   AF-A0A1Y1YTV9-F1
#
_cell.length_a   1.000
_cell.length_b   1.000
_cell.length_c   1.000
_cell.angle_alpha   90.00
_cell.angle_beta   90.00
_cell.angle_gamma   90.00
#
_symmetry.space_group_name_H-M   'P 1'
#
loop_
_entity.id
_entity.type
_entity.pdbx_description
1 polymer ?
#
loop_
_entity_poly.entity_id
_entity_poly.type
_entity_poly.pdbx_seq_one_letter_code
_entity_poly.pdbx_strand_id
1 'polypeptide(L)'
;MQRSLSIVALAFLATQITVGQALFYPDANNDGLVNNDDVTFIRSFLGSNQAATNWQVAKSADVNRDGQVSSADVDLVTARINQFPKSEFKRVVFLGIDGGGSFLQWANTPVLKQFLNSGASTLNAAALLPTISGQNWGSMITGVTPNKHKLTNDIAASTPYSETSAYPTIFKLLLNERPAAKLAVYSVWKPIIDGMVERSLNVTKISQGDEDLTNGVVKYIKEKGADTRYLFIHYDAMDHVGHASGYNSTAYIQEYPKVDARVGRVLAAIEEAGLKDDTLVLMTADHGGTPGGSHGGSTAAEVNIFWGASGKGVKVAKLANGVRNMDIAATVANALRLPQPANWDSRFVPIY
;
A
#
# COMPACT_ATOMS: atom_id res chain seq x y z
N MET A 1 46.34 15.72 20.11
CA MET A 1 45.52 14.64 19.51
C MET A 1 44.09 15.15 19.35
N GLN A 2 43.76 15.68 18.18
CA GLN A 2 42.40 16.02 17.79
C GLN A 2 42.13 15.22 16.52
N ARG A 3 41.22 14.25 16.59
CA ARG A 3 40.79 13.48 15.42
C ARG A 3 39.49 14.10 14.92
N SER A 4 39.59 14.76 13.77
CA SER A 4 38.50 15.21 12.92
C SER A 4 37.76 14.00 12.35
N LEU A 5 36.46 13.91 12.61
CA LEU A 5 35.55 12.98 11.95
C LEU A 5 34.95 13.69 10.74
N SER A 6 35.46 13.36 9.55
CA SER A 6 34.87 13.77 8.28
C SER A 6 33.65 12.88 8.00
N ILE A 7 32.45 13.46 8.12
CA ILE A 7 31.21 12.85 7.63
C ILE A 7 31.14 13.13 6.13
N VAL A 8 31.34 12.09 5.31
CA VAL A 8 31.08 12.15 3.87
C VAL A 8 29.57 12.01 3.68
N ALA A 9 28.89 13.13 3.40
CA ALA A 9 27.52 13.11 2.93
C ALA A 9 27.51 12.68 1.46
N LEU A 10 27.05 11.45 1.18
CA LEU A 10 26.66 11.06 -0.18
C LEU A 10 25.39 11.83 -0.53
N ALA A 11 25.55 12.92 -1.29
CA ALA A 11 24.44 13.56 -1.98
C ALA A 11 24.00 12.65 -3.13
N PHE A 12 22.90 11.91 -2.95
CA PHE A 12 22.20 11.29 -4.07
C PHE A 12 21.60 12.41 -4.93
N LEU A 13 22.20 12.67 -6.09
CA LEU A 13 21.53 13.42 -7.14
C LEU A 13 20.35 12.58 -7.63
N ALA A 14 19.16 12.90 -7.13
CA ALA A 14 17.93 12.57 -7.83
C ALA A 14 17.93 13.36 -9.15
N THR A 15 18.36 12.72 -10.24
CA THR A 15 18.10 13.24 -11.58
C THR A 15 16.59 13.37 -11.74
N GLN A 16 16.12 14.62 -11.74
CA GLN A 16 14.76 14.98 -12.07
C GLN A 16 14.48 14.51 -13.50
N ILE A 17 13.65 13.48 -13.66
CA ILE A 17 13.06 13.15 -14.94
C ILE A 17 11.89 14.12 -15.13
N THR A 18 12.17 15.22 -15.83
CA THR A 18 11.19 16.23 -16.22
C THR A 18 10.20 15.66 -17.23
N VAL A 19 9.00 16.22 -17.20
CA VAL A 19 7.79 15.83 -17.93
C VAL A 19 8.02 15.65 -19.44
N GLY A 20 7.67 14.45 -19.89
CA GLY A 20 7.86 13.90 -21.23
C GLY A 20 8.28 12.44 -21.13
N GLN A 21 7.61 11.63 -20.29
CA GLN A 21 8.02 10.25 -20.06
C GLN A 21 7.81 9.46 -21.36
N ALA A 22 8.91 9.06 -22.00
CA ALA A 22 8.92 7.88 -22.86
C ALA A 22 8.26 6.73 -22.07
N LEU A 23 7.39 5.98 -22.73
CA LEU A 23 6.69 4.86 -22.10
C LEU A 23 7.73 3.89 -21.53
N PHE A 24 7.68 3.62 -20.23
CA PHE A 24 8.61 2.71 -19.55
C PHE A 24 7.85 1.60 -18.83
N TYR A 25 8.02 0.36 -19.30
CA TYR A 25 7.38 -0.85 -18.77
C TYR A 25 8.43 -1.84 -18.25
N PRO A 26 8.90 -1.68 -17.01
CA PRO A 26 10.05 -2.44 -16.47
C PRO A 26 9.77 -3.93 -16.22
N ASP A 27 8.51 -4.34 -16.14
CA ASP A 27 8.08 -5.74 -16.00
C ASP A 27 8.03 -6.38 -17.40
N ALA A 28 9.21 -6.77 -17.88
CA ALA A 28 9.41 -7.20 -19.26
C ALA A 28 8.89 -8.64 -19.49
N ASN A 29 8.98 -9.47 -18.45
CA ASN A 29 8.50 -10.85 -18.51
C ASN A 29 6.98 -10.98 -18.20
N ASN A 30 6.33 -9.87 -17.81
CA ASN A 30 4.91 -9.77 -17.46
C ASN A 30 4.48 -10.66 -16.28
N ASP A 31 5.40 -10.91 -15.34
CA ASP A 31 5.10 -11.66 -14.12
C ASP A 31 4.55 -10.74 -13.00
N GLY A 32 4.48 -9.43 -13.21
CA GLY A 32 3.98 -8.45 -12.23
C GLY A 32 5.04 -7.94 -11.26
N LEU A 33 6.28 -8.42 -11.36
CA LEU A 33 7.43 -8.01 -10.56
C LEU A 33 8.42 -7.24 -11.44
N VAL A 34 9.29 -6.49 -10.78
CA VAL A 34 10.43 -5.85 -11.43
C VAL A 34 11.68 -6.30 -10.69
N ASN A 35 12.42 -7.22 -11.26
CA ASN A 35 13.57 -7.88 -10.64
C ASN A 35 14.61 -8.34 -11.69
N ASN A 36 15.61 -9.13 -11.27
CA ASN A 36 16.65 -9.61 -12.17
C ASN A 36 16.16 -10.64 -13.21
N ASP A 37 14.98 -11.20 -13.05
CA ASP A 37 14.36 -12.09 -14.04
C ASP A 37 13.93 -11.29 -15.27
N ASP A 38 13.46 -10.04 -15.10
CA ASP A 38 13.21 -9.11 -16.21
C ASP A 38 14.48 -8.80 -16.99
N VAL A 39 15.57 -8.51 -16.27
CA VAL A 39 16.87 -8.23 -16.89
C VAL A 39 17.35 -9.45 -17.69
N THR A 40 17.15 -10.65 -17.16
CA THR A 40 17.49 -11.91 -17.83
C THR A 40 16.61 -12.14 -19.05
N PHE A 41 15.31 -11.85 -18.94
CA PHE A 41 14.37 -11.92 -20.04
C PHE A 41 14.76 -10.97 -21.19
N ILE A 42 15.07 -9.71 -20.88
CA ILE A 42 15.48 -8.71 -21.88
C ILE A 42 16.75 -9.18 -22.61
N ARG A 43 17.75 -9.68 -21.87
CA ARG A 43 19.01 -10.19 -22.45
C ARG A 43 18.81 -11.30 -23.47
N SER A 44 17.76 -12.12 -23.31
CA SER A 44 17.43 -13.20 -24.26
C SER A 44 16.94 -12.70 -25.63
N PHE A 45 16.56 -11.42 -25.74
CA PHE A 45 16.02 -10.81 -26.95
C PHE A 45 16.89 -9.68 -27.53
N LEU A 46 18.09 -9.43 -26.97
CA LEU A 46 19.00 -8.38 -27.46
C LEU A 46 19.23 -8.46 -28.97
N GLY A 47 19.13 -7.31 -29.63
CA GLY A 47 19.26 -7.17 -31.08
C GLY A 47 17.96 -7.39 -31.86
N SER A 48 16.88 -7.83 -31.20
CA SER A 48 15.55 -7.90 -31.82
C SER A 48 14.99 -6.50 -32.08
N ASN A 49 14.23 -6.33 -33.17
CA ASN A 49 13.55 -5.08 -33.51
C ASN A 49 12.19 -5.36 -34.16
N GLN A 50 11.43 -4.33 -34.50
CA GLN A 50 10.08 -4.46 -35.08
C GLN A 50 10.01 -5.28 -36.38
N ALA A 51 11.10 -5.40 -37.13
CA ALA A 51 11.16 -6.22 -38.34
C ALA A 51 11.55 -7.68 -38.05
N ALA A 52 11.95 -8.01 -36.83
CA ALA A 52 12.35 -9.35 -36.45
C ALA A 52 11.15 -10.32 -36.45
N THR A 53 11.36 -11.55 -36.92
CA THR A 53 10.32 -12.57 -37.01
C THR A 53 9.79 -12.99 -35.64
N ASN A 54 10.60 -12.85 -34.59
CA ASN A 54 10.25 -13.12 -33.19
C ASN A 54 9.67 -11.88 -32.47
N TRP A 55 9.43 -10.75 -33.15
CA TRP A 55 9.05 -9.48 -32.52
C TRP A 55 7.82 -9.60 -31.62
N GLN A 56 6.85 -10.44 -31.97
CA GLN A 56 5.64 -10.60 -31.14
C GLN A 56 5.94 -11.10 -29.72
N VAL A 57 7.04 -11.84 -29.54
CA VAL A 57 7.52 -12.30 -28.22
C VAL A 57 8.53 -11.31 -27.65
N ALA A 58 9.42 -10.76 -28.48
CA ALA A 58 10.47 -9.84 -28.05
C ALA A 58 9.97 -8.44 -27.65
N LYS A 59 8.80 -8.01 -28.13
CA LYS A 59 8.28 -6.64 -27.92
C LYS A 59 8.05 -6.26 -26.47
N SER A 60 7.98 -7.20 -25.53
CA SER A 60 7.89 -6.87 -24.10
C SER A 60 9.26 -6.62 -23.47
N ALA A 61 10.35 -7.05 -24.13
CA ALA A 61 11.72 -6.72 -23.73
C ALA A 61 12.17 -5.32 -24.21
N ASP A 62 11.47 -4.73 -25.18
CA ASP A 62 11.56 -3.30 -25.53
C ASP A 62 10.74 -2.50 -24.52
N VAL A 63 11.38 -2.18 -23.39
CA VAL A 63 10.72 -1.60 -22.21
C VAL A 63 10.53 -0.10 -22.37
N ASN A 64 11.33 0.56 -23.21
CA ASN A 64 11.26 2.00 -23.51
C ASN A 64 10.39 2.33 -24.75
N ARG A 65 9.93 1.30 -25.47
CA ARG A 65 9.08 1.39 -26.66
C ARG A 65 9.73 2.12 -27.84
N ASP A 66 11.05 2.04 -27.98
CA ASP A 66 11.78 2.65 -29.10
C ASP A 66 11.82 1.76 -30.37
N GLY A 67 11.27 0.55 -30.28
CA GLY A 67 11.18 -0.41 -31.38
C GLY A 67 12.38 -1.36 -31.49
N GLN A 68 13.31 -1.33 -30.54
CA GLN A 68 14.49 -2.19 -30.49
C GLN A 68 14.73 -2.72 -29.08
N VAL A 69 15.16 -3.98 -28.96
CA VAL A 69 15.66 -4.55 -27.70
C VAL A 69 17.16 -4.39 -27.65
N SER A 70 17.66 -3.58 -26.74
CA SER A 70 19.05 -3.14 -26.68
C SER A 70 19.62 -3.13 -25.26
N SER A 71 20.89 -2.75 -25.12
CA SER A 71 21.48 -2.53 -23.80
C SER A 71 20.79 -1.40 -23.03
N ALA A 72 20.16 -0.44 -23.70
CA ALA A 72 19.42 0.62 -23.02
C ALA A 72 18.22 0.06 -22.23
N ASP A 73 17.53 -0.97 -22.72
CA ASP A 73 16.45 -1.64 -21.99
C ASP A 73 16.97 -2.33 -20.73
N VAL A 74 18.10 -3.04 -20.86
CA VAL A 74 18.79 -3.69 -19.74
C VAL A 74 19.18 -2.66 -18.68
N ASP A 75 19.75 -1.53 -19.10
CA ASP A 75 20.23 -0.47 -18.22
C ASP A 75 19.06 0.23 -17.50
N LEU A 76 17.95 0.47 -18.18
CA LEU A 76 16.75 1.07 -17.59
C LEU A 76 16.16 0.21 -16.47
N VAL A 77 15.97 -1.10 -16.71
CA VAL A 77 15.44 -2.02 -15.68
C VAL A 77 16.45 -2.23 -14.55
N THR A 78 17.74 -2.37 -14.87
CA THR A 78 18.79 -2.49 -13.85
C THR A 78 18.87 -1.25 -12.97
N ALA A 79 18.82 -0.05 -13.56
CA ALA A 79 18.80 1.21 -12.82
C ALA A 79 17.55 1.29 -11.94
N ARG A 80 16.38 0.86 -12.43
CA ARG A 80 15.16 0.79 -11.63
C ARG A 80 15.32 -0.10 -10.41
N ILE A 81 15.86 -1.31 -10.57
CA ILE A 81 16.06 -2.24 -9.44
C ILE A 81 17.00 -1.63 -8.40
N ASN A 82 18.07 -0.97 -8.85
CA ASN A 82 19.08 -0.38 -7.98
C ASN A 82 18.62 0.89 -7.24
N GLN A 83 17.51 1.53 -7.66
CA GLN A 83 16.94 2.69 -6.97
C GLN A 83 16.30 2.35 -5.62
N PHE A 84 15.92 1.09 -5.41
CA PHE A 84 15.21 0.66 -4.21
C PHE A 84 16.12 -0.17 -3.31
N PRO A 85 15.92 -0.13 -1.98
CA PRO A 85 16.55 -1.09 -1.08
C PRO A 85 16.25 -2.52 -1.56
N LYS A 86 17.16 -3.46 -1.27
CA LYS A 86 16.91 -4.89 -1.50
C LYS A 86 15.82 -5.38 -0.55
N SER A 87 14.57 -5.11 -0.86
CA SER A 87 13.42 -5.81 -0.31
C SER A 87 13.08 -6.98 -1.24
N GLU A 88 12.67 -8.12 -0.68
CA GLU A 88 12.26 -9.31 -1.45
C GLU A 88 10.73 -9.37 -1.62
N PHE A 89 10.02 -8.28 -1.31
CA PHE A 89 8.57 -8.26 -1.37
C PHE A 89 8.09 -8.38 -2.81
N LYS A 90 7.33 -9.43 -3.06
CA LYS A 90 6.57 -9.63 -4.30
C LYS A 90 5.18 -9.04 -4.20
N ARG A 91 4.66 -8.90 -2.97
CA ARG A 91 3.32 -8.38 -2.73
C ARG A 91 3.20 -7.59 -1.44
N VAL A 92 2.20 -6.73 -1.40
CA VAL A 92 1.79 -6.00 -0.20
C VAL A 92 0.34 -6.33 0.11
N VAL A 93 0.06 -6.67 1.37
CA VAL A 93 -1.28 -6.74 1.94
C VAL A 93 -1.45 -5.56 2.88
N PHE A 94 -2.33 -4.62 2.54
CA PHE A 94 -2.72 -3.53 3.43
C PHE A 94 -4.08 -3.85 4.05
N LEU A 95 -4.14 -3.92 5.38
CA LEU A 95 -5.37 -4.13 6.14
C LEU A 95 -5.62 -2.95 7.05
N GLY A 96 -6.69 -2.21 6.77
CA GLY A 96 -7.13 -1.09 7.56
C GLY A 96 -8.34 -1.40 8.43
N ILE A 97 -8.36 -0.84 9.65
CA ILE A 97 -9.45 -0.99 10.62
C ILE A 97 -10.06 0.39 10.84
N ASP A 98 -11.21 0.66 10.21
CA ASP A 98 -11.91 1.95 10.29
C ASP A 98 -12.27 2.28 11.74
N GLY A 99 -12.03 3.53 12.15
CA GLY A 99 -12.28 3.99 13.51
C GLY A 99 -11.46 3.26 14.58
N GLY A 100 -10.45 2.49 14.20
CA GLY A 100 -9.65 1.63 15.08
C GLY A 100 -8.72 2.39 16.02
N GLY A 101 -8.42 3.67 15.76
CA GLY A 101 -7.62 4.52 16.66
C GLY A 101 -6.34 3.88 17.17
N SER A 102 -5.96 4.19 18.42
CA SER A 102 -4.88 3.53 19.16
C SER A 102 -5.42 2.74 20.37
N PHE A 103 -6.73 2.44 20.39
CA PHE A 103 -7.42 1.87 21.55
C PHE A 103 -7.14 0.38 21.75
N LEU A 104 -6.57 -0.31 20.74
CA LEU A 104 -6.25 -1.75 20.80
C LEU A 104 -5.34 -2.11 21.98
N GLN A 105 -4.58 -1.15 22.52
CA GLN A 105 -3.73 -1.36 23.71
C GLN A 105 -4.55 -1.76 24.95
N TRP A 106 -5.80 -1.27 25.05
CA TRP A 106 -6.73 -1.51 26.16
C TRP A 106 -7.63 -2.74 25.96
N ALA A 107 -7.60 -3.35 24.78
CA ALA A 107 -8.44 -4.50 24.44
C ALA A 107 -7.68 -5.84 24.47
N ASN A 108 -8.43 -6.95 24.48
CA ASN A 108 -7.85 -8.29 24.31
C ASN A 108 -7.64 -8.59 22.82
N THR A 109 -6.46 -8.24 22.32
CA THR A 109 -6.08 -8.29 20.89
C THR A 109 -4.72 -8.98 20.69
N PRO A 110 -4.60 -10.27 21.06
CA PRO A 110 -3.31 -10.96 21.02
C PRO A 110 -2.67 -10.98 19.63
N VAL A 111 -3.45 -11.13 18.56
CA VAL A 111 -2.92 -11.17 17.18
C VAL A 111 -2.37 -9.80 16.78
N LEU A 112 -3.13 -8.73 16.96
CA LEU A 112 -2.69 -7.37 16.63
C LEU A 112 -1.49 -6.96 17.51
N LYS A 113 -1.51 -7.28 18.81
CA LYS A 113 -0.38 -7.01 19.71
C LYS A 113 0.87 -7.77 19.27
N GLN A 114 0.74 -9.04 18.87
CA GLN A 114 1.86 -9.81 18.32
C GLN A 114 2.37 -9.22 17.01
N PHE A 115 1.49 -8.85 16.09
CA PHE A 115 1.84 -8.19 14.83
C PHE A 115 2.66 -6.91 15.07
N LEU A 116 2.19 -6.03 15.97
CA LEU A 116 2.88 -4.79 16.29
C LEU A 116 4.21 -5.03 17.02
N ASN A 117 4.30 -6.06 17.88
CA ASN A 117 5.52 -6.33 18.65
C ASN A 117 6.59 -7.10 17.87
N SER A 118 6.21 -7.83 16.82
CA SER A 118 7.12 -8.61 15.98
C SER A 118 7.54 -7.90 14.69
N GLY A 119 7.09 -6.66 14.49
CA GLY A 119 7.38 -5.84 13.31
C GLY A 119 7.85 -4.43 13.64
N ALA A 120 7.82 -3.56 12.64
CA ALA A 120 8.03 -2.12 12.81
C ALA A 120 6.68 -1.46 13.13
N SER A 121 6.55 -0.80 14.29
CA SER A 121 5.23 -0.27 14.71
C SER A 121 5.27 0.98 15.58
N THR A 122 4.15 1.70 15.64
CA THR A 122 3.88 2.75 16.63
C THR A 122 2.38 2.77 16.97
N LEU A 123 2.05 3.25 18.16
CA LEU A 123 0.68 3.58 18.59
C LEU A 123 0.39 5.08 18.51
N ASN A 124 1.36 5.88 18.06
CA ASN A 124 1.33 7.34 18.00
C ASN A 124 1.48 7.83 16.55
N ALA A 125 1.03 7.06 15.57
CA ALA A 125 0.88 7.59 14.22
C ALA A 125 -0.32 8.56 14.19
N ALA A 126 -0.31 9.47 13.22
CA ALA A 126 -1.34 10.51 13.11
C ALA A 126 -2.26 10.28 11.92
N ALA A 127 -3.57 10.28 12.18
CA ALA A 127 -4.58 10.54 11.17
C ALA A 127 -4.46 11.99 10.65
N LEU A 128 -4.88 12.22 9.42
CA LEU A 128 -4.96 13.56 8.85
C LEU A 128 -6.24 14.27 9.26
N LEU A 129 -6.18 15.60 9.27
CA LEU A 129 -7.34 16.46 9.51
C LEU A 129 -8.09 16.77 8.20
N PRO A 130 -9.43 16.80 8.21
CA PRO A 130 -10.28 16.29 9.29
C PRO A 130 -10.17 14.76 9.41
N THR A 131 -10.30 14.21 10.62
CA THR A 131 -10.22 12.76 10.88
C THR A 131 -11.48 12.03 10.42
N ILE A 132 -11.78 12.12 9.13
CA ILE A 132 -12.96 11.54 8.45
C ILE A 132 -12.47 10.51 7.43
N SER A 133 -13.21 9.41 7.29
CA SER A 133 -12.84 8.24 6.49
C SER A 133 -12.54 8.59 5.03
N GLY A 134 -13.40 9.37 4.37
CA GLY A 134 -13.23 9.81 2.99
C GLY A 134 -11.89 10.49 2.73
N GLN A 135 -11.49 11.33 3.67
CA GLN A 135 -10.25 12.09 3.63
C GLN A 135 -9.05 11.19 3.90
N ASN A 136 -9.13 10.32 4.90
CA ASN A 136 -8.00 9.52 5.35
C ASN A 136 -7.75 8.28 4.48
N TRP A 137 -8.78 7.54 4.09
CA TRP A 137 -8.67 6.46 3.09
C TRP A 137 -8.19 7.00 1.75
N GLY A 138 -8.72 8.14 1.32
CA GLY A 138 -8.25 8.85 0.12
C GLY A 138 -6.76 9.17 0.18
N SER A 139 -6.28 9.68 1.31
CA SER A 139 -4.85 9.98 1.51
C SER A 139 -3.98 8.72 1.51
N MET A 140 -4.44 7.62 2.13
CA MET A 140 -3.69 6.35 2.16
C MET A 140 -3.50 5.71 0.79
N ILE A 141 -4.39 5.94 -0.17
CA ILE A 141 -4.26 5.38 -1.53
C ILE A 141 -3.67 6.38 -2.53
N THR A 142 -3.78 7.69 -2.31
CA THR A 142 -3.25 8.73 -3.22
C THR A 142 -1.91 9.32 -2.79
N GLY A 143 -1.50 9.09 -1.54
CA GLY A 143 -0.24 9.59 -0.99
C GLY A 143 -0.17 11.12 -0.82
N VAL A 144 -1.30 11.81 -0.89
CA VAL A 144 -1.40 13.27 -0.73
C VAL A 144 -2.44 13.64 0.30
N THR A 145 -2.35 14.86 0.86
CA THR A 145 -3.27 15.32 1.89
C THR A 145 -4.68 15.62 1.34
N PRO A 146 -5.72 15.74 2.20
CA PRO A 146 -7.10 15.98 1.77
C PRO A 146 -7.33 17.22 0.92
N ASN A 147 -6.56 18.28 1.17
CA ASN A 147 -6.59 19.49 0.36
C ASN A 147 -6.13 19.28 -1.10
N LYS A 148 -5.41 18.20 -1.41
CA LYS A 148 -4.94 17.88 -2.77
C LYS A 148 -5.89 16.92 -3.47
N HIS A 149 -6.19 15.77 -2.87
CA HIS A 149 -7.06 14.77 -3.52
C HIS A 149 -8.55 15.12 -3.49
N LYS A 150 -8.97 16.06 -2.62
CA LYS A 150 -10.35 16.57 -2.48
C LYS A 150 -11.45 15.57 -2.11
N LEU A 151 -11.16 14.26 -2.06
CA LEU A 151 -12.09 13.25 -1.53
C LEU A 151 -12.66 13.59 -0.15
N THR A 152 -13.97 13.37 -0.03
CA THR A 152 -14.79 13.39 1.19
C THR A 152 -15.70 12.16 1.15
N ASN A 153 -16.43 11.86 2.23
CA ASN A 153 -17.43 10.78 2.24
C ASN A 153 -18.46 10.96 1.10
N ASP A 154 -19.01 12.16 0.95
CA ASP A 154 -20.02 12.46 -0.07
C ASP A 154 -19.48 12.31 -1.50
N ILE A 155 -18.26 12.80 -1.75
CA ILE A 155 -17.63 12.67 -3.07
C ILE A 155 -17.35 11.20 -3.37
N ALA A 156 -16.75 10.45 -2.44
CA ALA A 156 -16.46 9.05 -2.63
C ALA A 156 -17.72 8.18 -2.80
N ALA A 157 -18.85 8.57 -2.21
CA ALA A 157 -20.11 7.85 -2.34
C ALA A 157 -20.84 8.12 -3.67
N SER A 158 -20.60 9.27 -4.31
CA SER A 158 -21.41 9.74 -5.44
C SER A 158 -20.64 9.89 -6.75
N THR A 159 -19.33 10.13 -6.67
CA THR A 159 -18.51 10.55 -7.81
C THR A 159 -17.31 9.62 -7.98
N PRO A 160 -17.11 9.02 -9.17
CA PRO A 160 -15.89 8.28 -9.46
C PRO A 160 -14.66 9.16 -9.28
N TYR A 161 -13.58 8.61 -8.71
CA TYR A 161 -12.29 9.30 -8.71
C TYR A 161 -11.82 9.55 -10.15
N SER A 162 -11.23 10.72 -10.39
CA SER A 162 -10.87 11.14 -11.74
C SER A 162 -9.71 10.31 -12.30
N GLU A 163 -9.92 9.73 -13.49
CA GLU A 163 -8.92 8.97 -14.24
C GLU A 163 -7.70 9.81 -14.65
N THR A 164 -7.86 11.14 -14.67
CA THR A 164 -6.83 12.12 -15.04
C THR A 164 -6.37 12.96 -13.85
N SER A 165 -6.69 12.53 -12.62
CA SER A 165 -6.20 13.19 -11.42
C SER A 165 -4.67 13.34 -11.46
N ALA A 166 -4.18 14.51 -11.06
CA ALA A 166 -2.74 14.74 -10.84
C ALA A 166 -2.19 13.89 -9.68
N TYR A 167 -3.08 13.25 -8.90
CA TYR A 167 -2.76 12.40 -7.76
C TYR A 167 -3.39 11.00 -8.00
N PRO A 168 -2.84 10.22 -8.94
CA PRO A 168 -3.33 8.86 -9.20
C PRO A 168 -3.20 8.01 -7.94
N THR A 169 -4.11 7.04 -7.77
CA THR A 169 -3.98 6.10 -6.66
C THR A 169 -2.77 5.17 -6.86
N ILE A 170 -2.31 4.54 -5.78
CA ILE A 170 -1.29 3.49 -5.84
C ILE A 170 -1.70 2.32 -6.77
N PHE A 171 -3.02 2.07 -6.93
CA PHE A 171 -3.52 1.08 -7.87
C PHE A 171 -3.25 1.50 -9.31
N LYS A 172 -3.53 2.76 -9.66
CA LYS A 172 -3.27 3.32 -10.99
C LYS A 172 -1.78 3.38 -11.27
N LEU A 173 -0.96 3.79 -10.30
CA LEU A 173 0.49 3.80 -10.43
C LEU A 173 1.04 2.40 -10.75
N LEU A 174 0.61 1.39 -10.00
CA LEU A 174 1.05 0.01 -10.22
C LEU A 174 0.59 -0.51 -11.59
N LEU A 175 -0.67 -0.32 -11.97
CA LEU A 175 -1.21 -0.85 -13.23
C LEU A 175 -0.75 -0.09 -14.48
N ASN A 176 -0.40 1.20 -14.35
CA ASN A 176 0.22 1.94 -15.45
C ASN A 176 1.61 1.39 -15.78
N GLU A 177 2.38 0.99 -14.76
CA GLU A 177 3.71 0.41 -14.94
C GLU A 177 3.65 -1.07 -15.29
N ARG A 178 2.71 -1.82 -14.69
CA ARG A 178 2.59 -3.28 -14.79
C ARG A 178 1.15 -3.68 -15.11
N PRO A 179 0.70 -3.53 -16.37
CA PRO A 179 -0.68 -3.82 -16.75
C PRO A 179 -1.12 -5.27 -16.50
N ALA A 180 -0.17 -6.21 -16.41
CA ALA A 180 -0.43 -7.62 -16.13
C ALA A 180 -0.67 -7.91 -14.64
N ALA A 181 -0.21 -7.04 -13.74
CA ALA A 181 -0.30 -7.24 -12.30
C ALA A 181 -1.74 -7.42 -11.81
N LYS A 182 -1.96 -8.33 -10.85
CA LYS A 182 -3.28 -8.53 -10.23
C LYS A 182 -3.37 -7.78 -8.91
N LEU A 183 -4.46 -7.03 -8.75
CA LEU A 183 -4.74 -6.23 -7.56
C LEU A 183 -6.16 -6.54 -7.09
N ALA A 184 -6.39 -6.45 -5.78
CA ALA A 184 -7.70 -6.64 -5.19
C ALA A 184 -7.99 -5.67 -4.04
N VAL A 185 -9.27 -5.33 -3.90
CA VAL A 185 -9.82 -4.46 -2.86
C VAL A 185 -11.05 -5.14 -2.27
N TYR A 186 -10.96 -5.46 -0.99
CA TYR A 186 -12.06 -5.97 -0.18
C TYR A 186 -12.42 -4.89 0.84
N SER A 187 -13.59 -4.27 0.69
CA SER A 187 -14.00 -3.18 1.56
C SER A 187 -15.45 -3.32 2.01
N VAL A 188 -15.67 -3.27 3.32
CA VAL A 188 -17.03 -3.10 3.87
C VAL A 188 -17.61 -1.75 3.40
N TRP A 189 -16.85 -0.67 3.52
CA TRP A 189 -17.30 0.66 3.10
C TRP A 189 -17.18 0.81 1.58
N LYS A 190 -18.33 0.73 0.90
CA LYS A 190 -18.46 0.76 -0.57
C LYS A 190 -17.86 2.00 -1.27
N PRO A 191 -17.84 3.22 -0.67
CA PRO A 191 -17.20 4.38 -1.29
C PRO A 191 -15.73 4.19 -1.69
N ILE A 192 -14.96 3.35 -0.98
CA ILE A 192 -13.58 3.01 -1.39
C ILE A 192 -13.56 2.39 -2.79
N ILE A 193 -14.45 1.44 -3.07
CA ILE A 193 -14.45 0.71 -4.34
C ILE A 193 -15.10 1.51 -5.49
N ASP A 194 -16.13 2.29 -5.20
CA ASP A 194 -16.97 2.96 -6.21
C ASP A 194 -16.47 4.35 -6.60
N GLY A 195 -15.85 5.07 -5.65
CA GLY A 195 -15.48 6.47 -5.80
C GLY A 195 -14.05 6.85 -5.42
N MET A 196 -13.23 5.94 -4.89
CA MET A 196 -11.81 6.23 -4.62
C MET A 196 -10.85 5.49 -5.57
N VAL A 197 -11.09 4.20 -5.83
CA VAL A 197 -10.30 3.44 -6.79
C VAL A 197 -10.82 3.71 -8.20
N GLU A 198 -9.95 4.22 -9.09
CA GLU A 198 -10.28 4.55 -10.47
C GLU A 198 -11.05 3.41 -11.16
N ARG A 199 -12.09 3.74 -11.93
CA ARG A 199 -13.06 2.76 -12.46
C ARG A 199 -12.52 1.99 -13.65
N SER A 200 -11.63 2.60 -14.44
CA SER A 200 -11.01 1.95 -15.60
C SER A 200 -10.05 0.82 -15.22
N LEU A 201 -9.64 0.76 -13.96
CA LEU A 201 -8.63 -0.19 -13.51
C LEU A 201 -9.18 -1.60 -13.40
N ASN A 202 -8.41 -2.57 -13.91
CA ASN A 202 -8.69 -3.99 -13.76
C ASN A 202 -8.30 -4.50 -12.35
N VAL A 203 -9.07 -4.07 -11.35
CA VAL A 203 -8.91 -4.44 -9.93
C VAL A 203 -10.10 -5.29 -9.50
N THR A 204 -9.86 -6.41 -8.83
CA THR A 204 -10.94 -7.17 -8.19
C THR A 204 -11.51 -6.36 -7.03
N LYS A 205 -12.78 -5.97 -7.08
CA LYS A 205 -13.45 -5.16 -6.06
C LYS A 205 -14.61 -5.93 -5.44
N ILE A 206 -14.57 -6.14 -4.13
CA ILE A 206 -15.59 -6.88 -3.37
C ILE A 206 -16.04 -6.04 -2.17
N SER A 207 -17.34 -6.00 -1.91
CA SER A 207 -17.93 -5.35 -0.73
C SER A 207 -18.98 -6.24 -0.08
N GLN A 208 -18.75 -6.54 1.19
CA GLN A 208 -19.55 -7.40 2.06
C GLN A 208 -19.32 -6.93 3.52
N GLY A 209 -20.14 -7.38 4.47
CA GLY A 209 -19.88 -7.15 5.90
C GLY A 209 -18.62 -7.86 6.38
N ASP A 210 -18.01 -7.40 7.48
CA ASP A 210 -16.67 -7.81 7.93
C ASP A 210 -16.42 -9.32 7.96
N GLU A 211 -17.42 -10.10 8.39
CA GLU A 211 -17.28 -11.56 8.52
C GLU A 211 -17.22 -12.27 7.16
N ASP A 212 -18.19 -12.01 6.29
CA ASP A 212 -18.22 -12.57 4.94
C ASP A 212 -17.06 -12.05 4.09
N LEU A 213 -16.71 -10.77 4.26
CA LEU A 213 -15.54 -10.16 3.66
C LEU A 213 -14.27 -10.93 4.04
N THR A 214 -14.10 -11.26 5.33
CA THR A 214 -12.95 -12.03 5.82
C THR A 214 -12.89 -13.42 5.19
N ASN A 215 -14.03 -14.11 5.11
CA ASN A 215 -14.10 -15.42 4.45
C ASN A 215 -13.71 -15.32 2.97
N GLY A 216 -14.17 -14.29 2.28
CA GLY A 216 -13.81 -13.99 0.89
C GLY A 216 -12.31 -13.68 0.72
N VAL A 217 -11.72 -12.89 1.61
CA VAL A 217 -10.28 -12.57 1.62
C VAL A 217 -9.44 -13.83 1.84
N VAL A 218 -9.77 -14.65 2.82
CA VAL A 218 -9.05 -15.91 3.12
C VAL A 218 -9.07 -16.84 1.91
N LYS A 219 -10.24 -16.99 1.27
CA LYS A 219 -10.36 -17.78 0.03
C LYS A 219 -9.50 -17.18 -1.10
N TYR A 220 -9.58 -15.87 -1.31
CA TYR A 220 -8.83 -15.19 -2.35
C TYR A 220 -7.32 -15.34 -2.19
N ILE A 221 -6.79 -15.19 -0.96
CA ILE A 221 -5.36 -15.36 -0.69
C ILE A 221 -4.91 -16.78 -1.09
N LYS A 222 -5.68 -17.81 -0.72
CA LYS A 222 -5.36 -19.21 -1.04
C LYS A 222 -5.42 -19.52 -2.54
N GLU A 223 -6.36 -18.91 -3.26
CA GLU A 223 -6.59 -19.22 -4.69
C GLU A 223 -5.80 -18.32 -5.67
N LYS A 224 -5.50 -17.08 -5.26
CA LYS A 224 -4.98 -16.02 -6.15
C LYS A 224 -3.79 -15.26 -5.58
N GLY A 225 -3.47 -15.42 -4.29
CA GLY A 225 -2.47 -14.60 -3.60
C GLY A 225 -1.07 -14.64 -4.21
N ALA A 226 -0.66 -15.77 -4.82
CA ALA A 226 0.63 -15.89 -5.49
C ALA A 226 0.79 -14.88 -6.65
N ASP A 227 -0.29 -14.64 -7.39
CA ASP A 227 -0.34 -13.76 -8.57
C ASP A 227 -0.74 -12.32 -8.22
N THR A 228 -1.22 -12.06 -7.00
CA THR A 228 -1.60 -10.73 -6.52
C THR A 228 -0.37 -9.93 -6.07
N ARG A 229 -0.27 -8.68 -6.50
CA ARG A 229 0.80 -7.74 -6.11
C ARG A 229 0.36 -6.77 -5.02
N TYR A 230 -0.92 -6.40 -5.00
CA TYR A 230 -1.48 -5.55 -3.96
C TYR A 230 -2.89 -6.01 -3.57
N LEU A 231 -3.08 -6.29 -2.27
CA LEU A 231 -4.37 -6.62 -1.66
C LEU A 231 -4.69 -5.57 -0.60
N PHE A 232 -5.78 -4.84 -0.81
CA PHE A 232 -6.33 -3.86 0.14
C PHE A 232 -7.53 -4.48 0.86
N ILE A 233 -7.56 -4.40 2.19
CA ILE A 233 -8.63 -4.92 3.05
C ILE A 233 -9.08 -3.79 3.97
N HIS A 234 -10.39 -3.58 4.09
CA HIS A 234 -11.00 -2.61 4.99
C HIS A 234 -12.08 -3.27 5.84
N TYR A 235 -11.97 -3.08 7.15
CA TYR A 235 -12.98 -3.44 8.16
C TYR A 235 -13.66 -2.20 8.75
N ASP A 236 -14.97 -2.30 9.01
CA ASP A 236 -15.84 -1.19 9.44
C ASP A 236 -16.29 -1.32 10.91
N ALA A 237 -16.23 -2.55 11.45
CA ALA A 237 -16.89 -2.87 12.72
C ALA A 237 -16.54 -1.96 13.90
N MET A 238 -15.27 -1.51 14.00
CA MET A 238 -14.85 -0.64 15.11
C MET A 238 -15.48 0.76 15.00
N ASP A 239 -15.50 1.35 13.80
CA ASP A 239 -16.14 2.64 13.56
C ASP A 239 -17.64 2.59 13.84
N HIS A 240 -18.31 1.55 13.32
CA HIS A 240 -19.74 1.34 13.55
C HIS A 240 -20.11 1.29 15.03
N VAL A 241 -19.36 0.52 15.84
CA VAL A 241 -19.57 0.44 17.29
C VAL A 241 -19.16 1.75 17.97
N GLY A 242 -18.12 2.42 17.49
CA GLY A 242 -17.67 3.73 17.96
C GLY A 242 -18.77 4.78 17.86
N HIS A 243 -19.44 4.86 16.71
CA HIS A 243 -20.61 5.72 16.52
C HIS A 243 -21.80 5.34 17.40
N ALA A 244 -22.10 4.04 17.52
CA ALA A 244 -23.27 3.58 18.25
C ALA A 244 -23.16 3.73 19.77
N SER A 245 -21.95 3.57 20.33
CA SER A 245 -21.73 3.43 21.78
C SER A 245 -20.65 4.34 22.36
N GLY A 246 -19.97 5.13 21.52
CA GLY A 246 -18.80 5.91 21.91
C GLY A 246 -17.49 5.14 21.75
N TYR A 247 -16.46 5.81 21.24
CA TYR A 247 -15.12 5.24 21.13
C TYR A 247 -14.52 5.06 22.52
N ASN A 248 -13.77 3.98 22.72
CA ASN A 248 -13.26 3.54 24.04
C ASN A 248 -14.33 3.14 25.07
N SER A 249 -15.61 3.06 24.69
CA SER A 249 -16.64 2.49 25.56
C SER A 249 -16.41 0.99 25.81
N THR A 250 -17.07 0.43 26.82
CA THR A 250 -17.03 -1.02 27.07
C THR A 250 -17.45 -1.83 25.84
N ALA A 251 -18.50 -1.40 25.14
CA ALA A 251 -18.98 -2.08 23.94
C ALA A 251 -17.93 -2.03 22.81
N TYR A 252 -17.31 -0.87 22.61
CA TYR A 252 -16.23 -0.69 21.64
C TYR A 252 -15.02 -1.59 21.95
N ILE A 253 -14.58 -1.64 23.20
CA ILE A 253 -13.46 -2.51 23.62
C ILE A 253 -13.79 -4.00 23.47
N GLN A 254 -15.06 -4.39 23.66
CA GLN A 254 -15.54 -5.76 23.48
C GLN A 254 -15.70 -6.19 22.01
N GLU A 255 -15.66 -5.27 21.05
CA GLU A 255 -15.70 -5.59 19.62
C GLU A 255 -14.32 -6.01 19.07
N TYR A 256 -13.25 -5.44 19.61
CA TYR A 256 -11.87 -5.73 19.19
C TYR A 256 -11.51 -7.22 19.09
N PRO A 257 -11.88 -8.10 20.04
CA PRO A 257 -11.58 -9.54 19.92
C PRO A 257 -12.11 -10.17 18.63
N LYS A 258 -13.25 -9.70 18.10
CA LYS A 258 -13.80 -10.19 16.83
C LYS A 258 -12.95 -9.71 15.64
N VAL A 259 -12.54 -8.45 15.66
CA VAL A 259 -11.64 -7.88 14.63
C VAL A 259 -10.26 -8.55 14.68
N ASP A 260 -9.71 -8.79 15.87
CA ASP A 260 -8.45 -9.50 16.08
C ASP A 260 -8.49 -10.92 15.50
N ALA A 261 -9.60 -11.65 15.72
CA ALA A 261 -9.81 -12.98 15.14
C ALA A 261 -9.91 -12.95 13.61
N ARG A 262 -10.51 -11.90 13.01
CA ARG A 262 -10.53 -11.71 11.55
C ARG A 262 -9.13 -11.47 10.99
N VAL A 263 -8.36 -10.59 11.62
CA VAL A 263 -6.95 -10.34 11.28
C VAL A 263 -6.14 -11.63 11.37
N GLY A 264 -6.32 -12.41 12.43
CA GLY A 264 -5.64 -13.71 12.61
C GLY A 264 -5.90 -14.68 11.46
N ARG A 265 -7.15 -14.77 10.97
CA ARG A 265 -7.48 -15.61 9.81
C ARG A 265 -6.81 -15.14 8.52
N VAL A 266 -6.72 -13.82 8.29
CA VAL A 266 -6.01 -13.27 7.12
C VAL A 266 -4.52 -13.60 7.18
N LEU A 267 -3.87 -13.36 8.33
CA LEU A 267 -2.45 -13.67 8.52
C LEU A 267 -2.16 -15.17 8.38
N ALA A 268 -3.01 -16.02 8.96
CA ALA A 268 -2.91 -17.47 8.81
C ALA A 268 -3.05 -17.90 7.34
N ALA A 269 -3.97 -17.32 6.58
CA ALA A 269 -4.13 -17.63 5.16
C ALA A 269 -2.88 -17.29 4.33
N ILE A 270 -2.20 -16.18 4.64
CA ILE A 270 -0.92 -15.81 4.00
C ILE A 270 0.15 -16.87 4.29
N GLU A 271 0.24 -17.31 5.54
CA GLU A 271 1.20 -18.33 5.97
C GLU A 271 0.91 -19.72 5.37
N GLU A 272 -0.35 -20.16 5.44
CA GLU A 272 -0.82 -21.43 4.87
C GLU A 272 -0.65 -21.50 3.34
N ALA A 273 -0.77 -20.37 2.65
CA ALA A 273 -0.52 -20.28 1.21
C ALA A 273 0.98 -20.23 0.84
N GLY A 274 1.88 -20.25 1.84
CA GLY A 274 3.33 -20.17 1.61
C GLY A 274 3.81 -18.79 1.15
N LEU A 275 3.03 -17.73 1.37
CA LEU A 275 3.28 -16.38 0.86
C LEU A 275 3.96 -15.46 1.89
N LYS A 276 4.26 -15.95 3.09
CA LYS A 276 4.77 -15.14 4.20
C LYS A 276 6.13 -14.49 3.91
N ASP A 277 7.01 -15.19 3.21
CA ASP A 277 8.40 -14.80 3.03
C ASP A 277 8.60 -13.65 2.03
N ASP A 278 7.62 -13.41 1.15
CA ASP A 278 7.65 -12.42 0.08
C ASP A 278 6.43 -11.47 0.15
N THR A 279 5.71 -11.46 1.27
CA THR A 279 4.60 -10.53 1.55
C THR A 279 4.99 -9.53 2.63
N LEU A 280 4.81 -8.23 2.32
CA LEU A 280 4.74 -7.18 3.33
C LEU A 280 3.29 -7.02 3.78
N VAL A 281 3.04 -7.10 5.08
CA VAL A 281 1.74 -6.78 5.66
C VAL A 281 1.82 -5.42 6.35
N LEU A 282 0.93 -4.50 5.98
CA LEU A 282 0.75 -3.18 6.59
C LEU A 282 -0.60 -3.13 7.28
N MET A 283 -0.66 -2.54 8.47
CA MET A 283 -1.92 -2.29 9.18
C MET A 283 -1.94 -0.92 9.84
N THR A 284 -3.08 -0.23 9.76
CA THR A 284 -3.33 1.04 10.45
C THR A 284 -4.83 1.27 10.61
N ALA A 285 -5.22 2.32 11.31
CA ALA A 285 -6.54 2.92 11.23
C ALA A 285 -6.49 4.21 10.40
N ASP A 286 -7.65 4.65 9.91
CA ASP A 286 -7.85 5.92 9.25
C ASP A 286 -8.07 7.06 10.26
N HIS A 287 -8.76 6.78 11.38
CA HIS A 287 -8.92 7.65 12.54
C HIS A 287 -9.22 6.87 13.84
N GLY A 288 -9.25 7.59 14.96
CA GLY A 288 -9.92 7.17 16.20
C GLY A 288 -11.23 7.92 16.40
N GLY A 289 -11.64 8.17 17.64
CA GLY A 289 -12.88 8.90 17.89
C GLY A 289 -13.08 9.30 19.34
N THR A 290 -14.13 10.07 19.58
CA THR A 290 -14.45 10.62 20.90
C THR A 290 -15.37 9.70 21.71
N PRO A 291 -15.37 9.79 23.05
CA PRO A 291 -16.33 9.05 23.88
C PRO A 291 -17.80 9.35 23.56
N GLY A 292 -18.09 10.50 22.94
CA GLY A 292 -19.43 10.87 22.49
C GLY A 292 -19.88 10.22 21.17
N GLY A 293 -19.06 9.35 20.57
CA GLY A 293 -19.41 8.64 19.33
C GLY A 293 -19.21 9.47 18.06
N SER A 294 -18.39 10.51 18.12
CA SER A 294 -18.08 11.39 16.99
C SER A 294 -16.59 11.40 16.68
N HIS A 295 -16.26 11.67 15.42
CA HIS A 295 -14.91 11.92 14.92
C HIS A 295 -14.95 13.01 13.83
N GLY A 296 -13.78 13.54 13.47
CA GLY A 296 -13.61 14.57 12.44
C GLY A 296 -12.91 15.83 12.97
N GLY A 297 -12.75 15.92 14.29
CA GLY A 297 -12.01 16.93 15.00
C GLY A 297 -10.50 16.64 15.06
N SER A 298 -9.86 17.16 16.10
CA SER A 298 -8.40 17.14 16.28
C SER A 298 -7.98 16.67 17.67
N THR A 299 -8.89 16.06 18.43
CA THR A 299 -8.53 15.52 19.74
C THR A 299 -7.52 14.39 19.58
N ALA A 300 -6.70 14.16 20.61
CA ALA A 300 -5.74 13.05 20.59
C ALA A 300 -6.41 11.68 20.37
N ALA A 301 -7.63 11.51 20.87
CA ALA A 301 -8.41 10.28 20.70
C ALA A 301 -8.86 10.05 19.25
N GLU A 302 -9.04 11.12 18.47
CA GLU A 302 -9.38 11.07 17.05
C GLU A 302 -8.14 10.93 16.16
N VAL A 303 -7.05 11.62 16.51
CA VAL A 303 -5.83 11.70 15.68
C VAL A 303 -4.89 10.52 15.89
N ASN A 304 -4.74 10.03 17.13
CA ASN A 304 -3.75 9.00 17.43
C ASN A 304 -4.23 7.61 16.98
N ILE A 305 -3.50 7.04 16.05
CA ILE A 305 -3.76 5.73 15.45
C ILE A 305 -2.55 4.82 15.60
N PHE A 306 -2.80 3.50 15.58
CA PHE A 306 -1.72 2.54 15.40
C PHE A 306 -1.26 2.52 13.93
N TRP A 307 0.01 2.22 13.71
CA TRP A 307 0.59 1.92 12.41
C TRP A 307 1.61 0.79 12.57
N GLY A 308 1.58 -0.21 11.70
CA GLY A 308 2.49 -1.34 11.79
C GLY A 308 2.79 -1.98 10.45
N ALA A 309 3.99 -2.55 10.36
CA ALA A 309 4.49 -3.33 9.24
C ALA A 309 5.14 -4.62 9.73
N SER A 310 4.87 -5.73 9.05
CA SER A 310 5.53 -7.03 9.30
C SER A 310 5.76 -7.78 7.98
N GLY A 311 6.86 -8.50 7.91
CA GLY A 311 7.29 -9.24 6.72
C GLY A 311 8.78 -9.60 6.82
N LYS A 312 9.24 -10.52 5.97
CA LYS A 312 10.65 -10.92 5.95
C LYS A 312 11.55 -9.72 5.63
N GLY A 313 12.52 -9.46 6.50
CA GLY A 313 13.43 -8.31 6.37
C GLY A 313 12.94 -7.00 7.03
N VAL A 314 11.68 -6.93 7.48
CA VAL A 314 11.22 -5.80 8.31
C VAL A 314 11.96 -5.83 9.65
N LYS A 315 12.54 -4.69 10.03
CA LYS A 315 13.21 -4.50 11.32
C LYS A 315 12.17 -4.46 12.43
N VAL A 316 12.38 -5.27 13.47
CA VAL A 316 11.58 -5.17 14.70
C VAL A 316 11.98 -3.90 15.44
N ALA A 317 11.11 -2.89 15.43
CA ALA A 317 11.41 -1.58 15.98
C ALA A 317 10.14 -0.80 16.35
N LYS A 318 10.25 0.06 17.35
CA LYS A 318 9.27 1.13 17.57
C LYS A 318 9.62 2.32 16.69
N LEU A 319 8.64 2.75 15.90
CA LEU A 319 8.81 3.85 14.96
C LEU A 319 8.78 5.19 15.68
N ALA A 320 9.58 6.12 15.20
CA ALA A 320 9.62 7.49 15.71
C ALA A 320 8.29 8.23 15.44
N ASN A 321 8.11 9.36 16.12
CA ASN A 321 6.97 10.25 15.89
C ASN A 321 6.96 10.79 14.45
N GLY A 322 5.77 11.17 13.97
CA GLY A 322 5.59 11.80 12.66
C GLY A 322 5.17 10.86 11.53
N VAL A 323 5.03 9.56 11.82
CA VAL A 323 4.33 8.62 10.92
C VAL A 323 2.87 9.02 10.82
N ARG A 324 2.34 9.09 9.61
CA ARG A 324 0.92 9.38 9.32
C ARG A 324 0.29 8.21 8.59
N ASN A 325 -1.02 8.03 8.68
CA ASN A 325 -1.70 6.99 7.90
C ASN A 325 -1.39 7.08 6.39
N MET A 326 -1.36 8.30 5.83
CA MET A 326 -0.99 8.55 4.43
C MET A 326 0.38 7.99 4.02
N ASP A 327 1.30 7.78 4.97
CA ASP A 327 2.63 7.20 4.72
C ASP A 327 2.55 5.71 4.28
N ILE A 328 1.37 5.08 4.38
CA ILE A 328 1.06 3.79 3.73
C ILE A 328 1.36 3.85 2.22
N ALA A 329 0.94 4.91 1.52
CA ALA A 329 1.08 4.99 0.06
C ALA A 329 2.55 4.88 -0.39
N ALA A 330 3.44 5.71 0.19
CA ALA A 330 4.86 5.67 -0.10
C ALA A 330 5.53 4.36 0.36
N THR A 331 5.04 3.76 1.45
CA THR A 331 5.55 2.46 1.91
C THR A 331 5.19 1.32 0.95
N VAL A 332 3.96 1.31 0.42
CA VAL A 332 3.54 0.37 -0.64
C VAL A 332 4.37 0.58 -1.91
N ALA A 333 4.52 1.83 -2.35
CA ALA A 333 5.30 2.17 -3.54
C ALA A 333 6.75 1.69 -3.43
N ASN A 334 7.41 1.96 -2.28
CA ASN A 334 8.78 1.50 -2.05
C ASN A 334 8.89 -0.03 -2.02
N ALA A 335 7.99 -0.70 -1.30
CA ALA A 335 7.98 -2.16 -1.20
C ALA A 335 7.81 -2.85 -2.56
N LEU A 336 7.03 -2.25 -3.46
CA LEU A 336 6.80 -2.76 -4.81
C LEU A 336 7.74 -2.18 -5.87
N ARG A 337 8.75 -1.38 -5.48
CA ARG A 337 9.74 -0.75 -6.38
C ARG A 337 9.10 0.18 -7.43
N LEU A 338 8.03 0.87 -7.04
CA LEU A 338 7.36 1.89 -7.82
C LEU A 338 7.98 3.26 -7.53
N PRO A 339 8.25 4.08 -8.56
CA PRO A 339 8.75 5.42 -8.38
C PRO A 339 7.66 6.24 -7.67
N GLN A 340 8.01 6.80 -6.51
CA GLN A 340 7.11 7.70 -5.81
C GLN A 340 6.90 8.98 -6.65
N PRO A 341 5.65 9.39 -6.92
CA PRO A 341 5.39 10.67 -7.58
C PRO A 341 5.95 11.84 -6.78
N ALA A 342 6.62 12.78 -7.48
CA ALA A 342 7.29 13.91 -6.85
C ALA A 342 6.33 14.87 -6.11
N ASN A 343 5.03 14.82 -6.42
CA ASN A 343 3.99 15.65 -5.82
C ASN A 343 3.28 15.00 -4.61
N TRP A 344 3.71 13.79 -4.20
CA TRP A 344 3.22 13.13 -2.98
C TRP A 344 3.69 13.82 -1.70
N ASP A 345 2.82 13.85 -0.69
CA ASP A 345 3.14 14.30 0.67
C ASP A 345 3.51 13.13 1.59
N SER A 346 3.12 11.93 1.20
CA SER A 346 3.45 10.65 1.83
C SER A 346 4.96 10.43 1.83
N ARG A 347 5.48 9.86 2.91
CA ARG A 347 6.91 9.55 3.06
C ARG A 347 7.09 8.07 3.31
N PHE A 348 8.12 7.50 2.70
CA PHE A 348 8.52 6.13 3.03
C PHE A 348 8.88 6.05 4.52
N VAL A 349 8.26 5.12 5.23
CA VAL A 349 8.61 4.79 6.61
C VAL A 349 9.78 3.80 6.58
N PRO A 350 10.95 4.12 7.15
CA PRO A 350 12.15 3.28 7.05
C PRO A 350 12.04 2.02 7.91
N ILE A 351 11.36 1.00 7.38
CA ILE A 351 11.05 -0.25 8.07
C ILE A 351 12.04 -1.39 7.78
N TYR A 352 12.96 -1.25 6.83
CA TYR A 352 14.02 -2.22 6.51
C TYR A 352 15.37 -1.55 6.19
#